data_AF-A0A519SZJ1-F1
#
_entry.id   AF-A0A519SZJ1-F1
#
_cell.length_a   1.000
_cell.length_b   1.000
_cell.length_c   1.000
_cell.angle_alpha   90.00
_cell.angle_beta   90.00
_cell.angle_gamma   90.00
#
_symmetry.space_group_name_H-M   'P 1'
#
loop_
_entity.id
_entity.type
_entity.pdbx_description
1 polymer ?
#
loop_
_entity_poly.entity_id
_entity_poly.type
_entity_poly.pdbx_seq_one_letter_code
_entity_poly.pdbx_strand_id
1 'polypeptide(L)' 'FFGELALLDAEPRSATAVAQGPVRAFRLDQDDFYDVMEERGEVLRNILRVLCQRLRRQNEA' A
#
# COMPACT_ATOMS: atom_id res chain seq x y z
N PHE A 1 2.32 5.73 -0.15
CA PHE A 1 2.54 4.72 0.90
C PHE A 1 3.29 3.52 0.34
N PHE A 2 3.77 2.62 1.18
CA PHE A 2 4.43 1.37 0.79
C PHE A 2 4.01 0.27 1.77
N GLY A 3 4.28 -0.99 1.42
CA GLY A 3 3.89 -2.14 2.24
C GLY A 3 2.43 -2.55 2.06
N GLU A 4 1.75 -2.00 1.07
CA GLU A 4 0.34 -2.27 0.80
C GLU A 4 0.05 -3.67 0.29
N LEU A 5 1.01 -4.29 -0.40
CA LEU A 5 0.80 -5.61 -0.99
C LEU A 5 0.56 -6.62 0.12
N ALA A 6 1.47 -6.70 1.08
CA ALA A 6 1.33 -7.51 2.29
C ALA A 6 0.08 -7.20 3.13
N LEU A 7 -0.49 -5.99 3.04
CA LEU A 7 -1.77 -5.69 3.70
C LEU A 7 -2.96 -6.28 2.94
N LEU A 8 -2.89 -6.35 1.61
CA LEU A 8 -3.96 -6.80 0.72
C LEU A 8 -3.98 -8.31 0.48
N ASP A 9 -2.82 -8.94 0.37
CA ASP A 9 -2.67 -10.37 0.03
C ASP A 9 -2.26 -11.24 1.23
N ALA A 10 -1.94 -10.62 2.37
CA ALA A 10 -1.42 -11.28 3.57
C ALA A 10 -0.12 -12.09 3.32
N GLU A 11 0.62 -11.79 2.25
CA GLU A 11 1.93 -12.38 1.98
C GLU A 11 3.06 -11.59 2.67
N PRO A 12 4.27 -12.17 2.81
CA PRO A 12 5.44 -11.45 3.29
C PRO A 12 5.73 -10.17 2.48
N ARG A 13 6.49 -9.24 3.07
CA ARG A 13 6.87 -7.99 2.41
C ARG A 13 7.58 -8.28 1.07
N SER A 14 7.08 -7.69 -0.01
CA SER A 14 7.64 -7.83 -1.36
C SER A 14 8.99 -7.13 -1.55
N ALA A 15 9.35 -6.19 -0.67
CA ALA A 15 10.61 -5.46 -0.72
C ALA A 15 11.01 -4.92 0.67
N THR A 16 12.30 -4.62 0.82
CA THR A 16 12.83 -3.91 1.98
C THR A 16 12.68 -2.40 1.77
N ALA A 17 12.15 -1.70 2.77
CA ALA A 17 12.11 -0.23 2.80
C ALA A 17 13.14 0.29 3.81
N VAL A 18 14.03 1.19 3.37
CA VAL A 18 15.09 1.78 4.21
C VAL A 18 14.97 3.30 4.19
N ALA A 19 14.96 3.93 5.37
CA ALA A 19 15.00 5.38 5.48
C ALA A 19 16.42 5.89 5.18
N GLN A 20 16.56 6.88 4.30
CA GLN A 20 17.85 7.51 3.95
C GLN A 20 18.22 8.68 4.88
N GLY A 21 17.41 8.92 5.92
CA GLY A 21 17.56 9.99 6.89
C GLY A 21 16.41 9.96 7.91
N PRO A 22 16.28 10.97 8.78
CA PRO A 22 15.18 11.05 9.73
C PRO A 22 13.82 11.07 9.03
N VAL A 23 12.94 10.11 9.36
CA VAL A 23 11.59 9.98 8.78
C VAL A 23 10.57 9.85 9.90
N ARG A 24 9.43 10.51 9.73
CA ARG A 24 8.19 10.23 10.47
C ARG A 24 7.18 9.66 9.50
N ALA A 25 6.67 8.47 9.80
CA ALA A 25 5.64 7.80 9.00
C ALA A 25 4.45 7.44 9.88
N PHE A 26 3.26 7.51 9.31
CA PHE A 26 2.08 6.91 9.91
C PHE A 26 2.07 5.41 9.61
N ARG A 27 1.66 4.63 10.61
CA ARG A 27 1.42 3.20 10.49
C ARG A 27 -0.08 2.96 10.46
N LEU A 28 -0.48 2.01 9.64
CA LEU A 28 -1.83 1.48 9.61
C LEU A 28 -1.71 -0.04 9.73
N ASP A 29 -2.47 -0.62 10.66
CA ASP A 29 -2.52 -2.07 10.82
C ASP A 29 -3.49 -2.69 9.81
N GLN A 30 -3.41 -4.01 9.63
CA GLN A 30 -4.17 -4.69 8.58
C GLN A 30 -5.67 -4.60 8.82
N ASP A 31 -6.12 -4.87 10.03
CA ASP A 31 -7.54 -4.80 10.40
C ASP A 31 -8.11 -3.40 10.16
N ASP A 32 -7.42 -2.35 10.64
CA ASP A 32 -7.82 -0.95 10.40
C ASP A 32 -7.90 -0.61 8.90
N PHE A 33 -7.02 -1.18 8.08
CA PHE A 33 -7.01 -0.95 6.64
C PHE A 33 -8.24 -1.59 5.98
N TYR A 34 -8.62 -2.80 6.37
CA TYR A 34 -9.83 -3.46 5.88
C TYR A 34 -11.09 -2.74 6.36
N ASP A 35 -11.16 -2.34 7.62
CA ASP A 35 -12.30 -1.59 8.17
C ASP A 35 -12.56 -0.31 7.36
N VAL A 36 -11.51 0.46 7.08
CA VAL A 36 -11.62 1.68 6.26
C VAL A 36 -12.07 1.38 4.84
N MET A 37 -11.61 0.28 4.25
CA MET A 37 -12.02 -0.12 2.89
C MET A 37 -13.48 -0.55 2.82
N GLU A 38 -13.98 -1.21 3.85
CA GLU A 38 -15.38 -1.64 3.97
C GLU A 38 -16.30 -0.44 4.21
N GLU A 39 -15.92 0.49 5.08
CA GLU A 39 -16.71 1.69 5.37
C GLU A 39 -16.70 2.71 4.23
N ARG A 40 -15.62 2.76 3.45
CA ARG A 40 -15.37 3.81 2.43
C ARG A 40 -14.89 3.21 1.12
N GLY A 41 -15.82 2.75 0.30
CA GLY A 41 -15.52 2.13 -1.01
C GLY A 41 -14.69 3.01 -1.97
N GLU A 42 -14.72 4.34 -1.82
CA GLU A 42 -13.85 5.25 -2.59
C GLU A 42 -12.36 5.10 -2.25
N VAL A 43 -12.02 4.69 -1.02
CA VAL A 43 -10.65 4.47 -0.59
C VAL A 43 -10.05 3.29 -1.34
N LEU A 44 -10.77 2.16 -1.41
CA LEU A 44 -10.37 0.99 -2.20
C LEU A 44 -10.12 1.36 -3.68
N ARG A 45 -11.03 2.14 -4.29
CA ARG A 45 -10.88 2.59 -5.69
C ARG A 45 -9.61 3.40 -5.90
N ASN A 46 -9.26 4.26 -4.94
CA ASN A 46 -8.03 5.06 -5.01
C ASN A 46 -6.78 4.21 -4.83
N ILE A 47 -6.79 3.22 -3.93
CA ILE A 47 -5.68 2.27 -3.74
C ILE A 47 -5.43 1.47 -5.03
N LEU A 48 -6.47 0.88 -5.61
CA LEU A 48 -6.37 0.13 -6.86
C LEU A 48 -5.81 0.99 -8.00
N ARG A 49 -6.23 2.26 -8.10
CA ARG A 49 -5.70 3.20 -9.09
C ARG A 49 -4.19 3.40 -8.93
N VAL A 50 -3.72 3.60 -7.70
CA VAL A 50 -2.28 3.78 -7.40
C VAL A 50 -1.49 2.52 -7.73
N LEU A 51 -2.01 1.34 -7.38
CA LEU A 51 -1.38 0.05 -7.71
C LEU A 51 -1.26 -0.17 -9.22
N CYS A 52 -2.33 0.06 -9.98
CA CYS A 52 -2.31 -0.01 -11.44
C CYS A 52 -1.29 0.94 -12.06
N GLN A 53 -1.15 2.17 -11.54
CA GLN A 53 -0.15 3.13 -12.02
C GLN A 53 1.28 2.66 -11.74
N ARG A 54 1.53 2.05 -10.57
CA ARG A 54 2.85 1.50 -10.23
C ARG A 54 3.23 0.34 -11.15
N LEU A 55 2.31 -0.59 -11.39
CA LEU A 55 2.53 -1.73 -12.27
C LEU A 55 2.90 -1.28 -13.70
N ARG A 56 2.19 -0.28 -14.25
CA ARG A 56 2.51 0.26 -15.57
C ARG A 56 3.92 0.87 -15.61
N ARG A 57 4.28 1.67 -14.61
CA ARG A 57 5.62 2.26 -14.52
C ARG A 57 6.73 1.22 -14.39
N GLN A 58 6.48 0.11 -13.70
CA GLN A 58 7.45 -1.00 -13.61
C GLN A 58 7.60 -1.75 -14.94
N ASN A 59 6.53 -1.88 -15.71
CA ASN A 59 6.57 -2.55 -17.01
C ASN A 59 7.17 -1.68 -18.14
N GLU A 60 7.25 -0.37 -17.94
CA GLU A 60 7.83 0.60 -18.88
C GLU A 60 9.35 0.82 -18.70
N ALA A 61 9.95 0.21 -17.67
CA ALA A 61 11.37 0.26 -17.35
C ALA A 61 12.07 -1.06 -17.71
#